data_AF-A0A1Y4BNU5-F1
#
_entry.id   AF-A0A1Y4BNU5-F1
#
_cell.length_a   1.000
_cell.length_b   1.000
_cell.length_c   1.000
_cell.angle_alpha   90.00
_cell.angle_beta   90.00
_cell.angle_gamma   90.00
#
_symmetry.space_group_name_H-M   'P 1'
#
loop_
_entity.id
_entity.type
_entity.pdbx_description
1 polymer ?
#
loop_
_entity_poly.entity_id
_entity_poly.type
_entity_poly.pdbx_seq_one_letter_code
_entity_poly.pdbx_strand_id
1 'polypeptide(L)'
;MASRNVSAGRILEVLASGRSALRGRDERVVVRVHVDPDCPREVALAVKGALVPERPGVVVEVLGLRQQAPAGELPDVAVVLVGPASCAALVESYARAGVSVCLVVEGALDAPRLDLPEQAERLVGVVACADAGDVPDRLAAWLASSSDKSLALAAGLPFCRAAVAQALISRCATENAVVGAVSLIPGSDFPIMTANQAKLALDLAAAYGRDLDPARALELCGVVAGGLGWRAIARAAAGAVPGVGALLKAGIGYGGTIAIGNALRLRFELEDRPAPDRAASPAPERRPAAGLGAPAPADDYVTIGGGRA
;
A
#
# COMPACT_ATOMS: atom_id res chain seq x y z
N MET A 1 -34.67 13.42 22.95
CA MET A 1 -33.60 14.44 22.97
C MET A 1 -32.27 13.71 23.15
N ALA A 2 -31.54 13.47 22.06
CA ALA A 2 -30.30 12.70 22.04
C ALA A 2 -29.16 13.58 21.53
N SER A 3 -28.28 14.01 22.41
CA SER A 3 -26.95 14.57 22.09
C SER A 3 -26.16 14.75 23.38
N ARG A 4 -24.83 14.50 23.33
CA ARG A 4 -23.81 14.60 24.40
C ARG A 4 -23.63 13.28 25.15
N ASN A 5 -22.50 12.58 25.12
CA ASN A 5 -21.12 13.01 25.07
C ASN A 5 -20.25 12.04 24.26
N VAL A 6 -19.69 12.49 23.13
CA VAL A 6 -18.37 11.95 22.75
C VAL A 6 -17.42 12.52 23.81
N SER A 7 -17.00 11.67 24.75
CA SER A 7 -16.05 12.06 25.79
C SER A 7 -14.82 12.72 25.15
N ALA A 8 -14.41 13.89 25.66
CA ALA A 8 -13.23 14.61 25.17
C ALA A 8 -11.98 13.72 25.10
N GLY A 9 -11.88 12.70 25.97
CA GLY A 9 -10.81 11.71 25.96
C GLY A 9 -10.75 10.87 24.67
N ARG A 10 -11.89 10.52 24.07
CA ARG A 10 -11.92 9.75 22.80
C ARG A 10 -11.52 10.60 21.60
N ILE A 11 -11.90 11.88 21.60
CA ILE A 11 -11.45 12.83 20.57
C ILE A 11 -9.93 12.97 20.65
N LEU A 12 -9.40 13.09 21.87
CA LEU A 12 -7.95 13.17 22.09
C LEU A 12 -7.21 11.89 21.64
N GLU A 13 -7.78 10.72 21.89
CA GLU A 13 -7.22 9.42 21.46
C GLU A 13 -7.16 9.28 19.93
N VAL A 14 -8.21 9.72 19.21
CA VAL A 14 -8.21 9.74 17.74
C VAL A 14 -7.18 10.73 17.20
N LEU A 15 -7.07 11.92 17.81
CA LEU A 15 -6.04 12.91 17.45
C LEU A 15 -4.62 12.39 17.73
N ALA A 16 -4.41 11.65 18.82
CA ALA A 16 -3.15 11.00 19.13
C ALA A 16 -2.83 9.91 18.10
N SER A 17 -3.83 9.11 17.70
CA SER A 17 -3.71 8.09 16.66
C SER A 17 -3.32 8.70 15.31
N GLY A 18 -3.93 9.82 14.92
CA GLY A 18 -3.56 10.53 13.69
C GLY A 18 -2.11 11.02 13.71
N ARG A 19 -1.64 11.57 14.82
CA ARG A 19 -0.21 11.92 14.99
C ARG A 19 0.70 10.69 14.93
N SER A 20 0.29 9.58 15.52
CA SER A 20 1.05 8.33 15.46
C SER A 20 1.14 7.79 14.04
N ALA A 21 0.05 7.83 13.28
CA ALA A 21 0.01 7.38 11.88
C ALA A 21 0.93 8.23 10.99
N LEU A 22 0.90 9.56 11.16
CA LEU A 22 1.81 10.47 10.45
C LEU A 22 3.27 10.22 10.81
N ARG A 23 3.57 10.01 12.10
CA ARG A 23 4.93 9.66 12.54
C ARG A 23 5.39 8.35 11.91
N GLY A 24 4.56 7.30 12.01
CA GLY A 24 4.85 5.97 11.46
C GLY A 24 5.05 5.97 9.95
N ARG A 25 4.36 6.85 9.23
CA ARG A 25 4.52 7.08 7.78
C ARG A 25 5.88 7.67 7.41
N ASP A 26 6.39 8.56 8.28
CA ASP A 26 7.59 9.36 8.02
C ASP A 26 8.84 8.77 8.71
N GLU A 27 8.72 7.58 9.31
CA GLU A 27 9.85 6.83 9.85
C GLU A 27 10.85 6.44 8.75
N ARG A 28 12.14 6.46 9.10
CA ARG A 28 13.19 5.98 8.19
C ARG A 28 13.17 4.46 8.12
N VAL A 29 13.13 3.93 6.91
CA VAL A 29 13.20 2.49 6.61
C VAL A 29 14.31 2.21 5.62
N VAL A 30 15.15 1.22 5.90
CA VAL A 30 16.21 0.75 5.01
C VAL A 30 15.88 -0.67 4.54
N VAL A 31 15.65 -0.82 3.24
CA VAL A 31 15.48 -2.10 2.56
C VAL A 31 16.79 -2.44 1.85
N ARG A 32 17.48 -3.50 2.26
CA ARG A 32 18.74 -3.92 1.64
C ARG A 32 18.53 -5.10 0.73
N VAL A 33 18.86 -4.94 -0.55
CA VAL A 33 18.71 -5.95 -1.60
C VAL A 33 20.08 -6.52 -1.95
N HIS A 34 20.23 -7.83 -1.83
CA HIS A 34 21.39 -8.58 -2.28
C HIS A 34 21.05 -9.32 -3.56
N VAL A 35 21.84 -9.10 -4.61
CA VAL A 35 21.60 -9.66 -5.93
C VAL A 35 22.68 -10.69 -6.22
N ASP A 36 22.28 -11.96 -6.34
CA ASP A 36 23.13 -12.96 -6.99
C ASP A 36 23.28 -12.59 -8.48
N PRO A 37 24.50 -12.48 -9.02
CA PRO A 37 24.72 -12.16 -10.44
C PRO A 37 24.02 -13.15 -11.39
N ASP A 38 23.80 -14.39 -10.95
CA ASP A 38 23.18 -15.45 -11.73
C ASP A 38 21.68 -15.63 -11.41
N CYS A 39 21.06 -14.70 -10.65
CA CYS A 39 19.62 -14.73 -10.45
C CYS A 39 18.86 -14.44 -11.76
N PRO A 40 17.63 -14.97 -11.93
CA PRO A 40 16.82 -14.71 -13.11
C PRO A 40 16.60 -13.21 -13.34
N ARG A 41 16.93 -12.75 -14.55
CA ARG A 41 16.87 -11.32 -14.91
C ARG A 41 15.48 -10.73 -14.71
N GLU A 42 14.43 -11.49 -14.99
CA GLU A 42 13.04 -11.04 -14.86
C GLU A 42 12.67 -10.78 -13.40
N VAL A 43 13.11 -11.64 -12.47
CA VAL A 43 12.95 -11.44 -11.02
C VAL A 43 13.69 -10.18 -10.57
N ALA A 44 14.95 -10.00 -11.00
CA ALA A 44 15.72 -8.80 -10.68
C ALA A 44 15.05 -7.51 -11.19
N LEU A 45 14.48 -7.55 -12.40
CA LEU A 45 13.74 -6.42 -12.97
C LEU A 45 12.42 -6.16 -12.24
N ALA A 46 11.68 -7.20 -11.85
CA ALA A 46 10.44 -7.07 -11.09
C ALA A 46 10.72 -6.42 -9.72
N VAL A 47 11.73 -6.88 -9.00
CA VAL A 47 12.14 -6.30 -7.71
C VAL A 47 12.64 -4.87 -7.88
N LYS A 48 13.47 -4.60 -8.90
CA LYS A 48 13.92 -3.23 -9.21
C LYS A 48 12.74 -2.29 -9.52
N GLY A 49 11.75 -2.77 -10.28
CA GLY A 49 10.56 -1.98 -10.62
C GLY A 49 9.65 -1.71 -9.43
N ALA A 50 9.57 -2.66 -8.49
CA ALA A 50 8.78 -2.53 -7.27
C ALA A 50 9.46 -1.63 -6.22
N LEU A 51 10.76 -1.80 -5.99
CA LEU A 51 11.54 -1.07 -4.97
C LEU A 51 11.98 0.32 -5.46
N VAL A 52 11.01 1.14 -5.87
CA VAL A 52 11.22 2.54 -6.27
C VAL A 52 10.58 3.45 -5.23
N PRO A 53 11.36 4.06 -4.31
CA PRO A 53 10.83 4.95 -3.29
C PRO A 53 10.21 6.22 -3.87
N GLU A 54 8.98 6.52 -3.50
CA GLU A 54 8.31 7.82 -3.74
C GLU A 54 8.57 8.82 -2.60
N ARG A 55 9.19 8.37 -1.50
CA ARG A 55 9.45 9.19 -0.31
C ARG A 55 10.90 9.06 0.16
N PRO A 56 11.50 10.15 0.69
CA PRO A 56 12.89 10.15 1.15
C PRO A 56 13.13 9.31 2.41
N GLY A 57 12.07 8.99 3.17
CA GLY A 57 12.17 8.14 4.37
C GLY A 57 12.51 6.68 4.05
N VAL A 58 12.24 6.20 2.84
CA VAL A 58 12.55 4.83 2.43
C VAL A 58 13.83 4.82 1.59
N VAL A 59 14.84 4.11 2.08
CA VAL A 59 16.13 3.93 1.44
C VAL A 59 16.23 2.50 0.94
N VAL A 60 16.53 2.33 -0.35
CA VAL A 60 16.79 1.02 -0.96
C VAL A 60 18.27 0.93 -1.27
N GLU A 61 18.97 0.00 -0.62
CA GLU A 61 20.39 -0.26 -0.83
C GLU A 61 20.55 -1.54 -1.65
N VAL A 62 21.25 -1.48 -2.79
CA VAL A 62 21.46 -2.65 -3.66
C VAL A 62 22.93 -3.03 -3.63
N LEU A 63 23.21 -4.30 -3.34
CA LEU A 63 24.54 -4.88 -3.22
C LEU A 63 24.62 -6.17 -4.02
N GLY A 64 25.80 -6.51 -4.56
CA GLY A 64 26.04 -7.86 -5.06
C GLY A 64 26.13 -8.85 -3.89
N LEU A 65 25.73 -10.12 -4.10
CA LEU A 65 25.67 -11.12 -3.03
C LEU A 65 26.99 -11.30 -2.24
N ARG A 66 28.14 -11.11 -2.90
CA ARG A 66 29.48 -11.20 -2.29
C ARG A 66 30.04 -9.85 -1.82
N GLN A 67 29.35 -8.76 -2.13
CA GLN A 67 29.78 -7.43 -1.74
C GLN A 67 29.56 -7.26 -0.24
N GLN A 68 30.57 -6.74 0.44
CA GLN A 68 30.42 -6.40 1.85
C GLN A 68 29.43 -5.26 1.98
N ALA A 69 28.47 -5.41 2.90
CA ALA A 69 27.63 -4.31 3.30
C ALA A 69 28.50 -3.14 3.79
N PRO A 70 28.13 -1.89 3.50
CA PRO A 70 28.82 -0.72 4.05
C PRO A 70 28.95 -0.84 5.56
N ALA A 71 30.07 -0.40 6.12
CA ALA A 71 30.21 -0.28 7.58
C ALA A 71 29.13 0.70 8.09
N GLY A 72 28.12 0.20 8.79
CA GLY A 72 26.94 0.97 9.14
C GLY A 72 25.85 0.18 9.85
N GLU A 73 24.71 0.83 10.06
CA GLU A 73 23.52 0.31 10.73
C GLU A 73 22.92 -0.89 9.95
N LEU A 74 22.35 -1.84 10.70
CA LEU A 74 21.60 -2.96 10.12
C LEU A 74 20.38 -2.42 9.35
N PRO A 75 20.00 -3.05 8.24
CA PRO A 75 18.78 -2.65 7.54
C PRO A 75 17.56 -3.10 8.34
N ASP A 76 16.42 -2.47 8.12
CA ASP A 76 15.16 -2.90 8.74
C ASP A 76 14.70 -4.25 8.18
N VAL A 77 14.94 -4.49 6.90
CA VAL A 77 14.69 -5.76 6.21
C VAL A 77 15.75 -6.01 5.13
N ALA A 78 16.04 -7.28 4.88
CA ALA A 78 16.89 -7.71 3.78
C ALA A 78 16.10 -8.53 2.75
N VAL A 79 16.39 -8.35 1.47
CA VAL A 79 15.86 -9.12 0.35
C VAL A 79 17.04 -9.73 -0.40
N VAL A 80 17.01 -11.02 -0.67
CA VAL A 80 18.06 -11.74 -1.39
C VAL A 80 17.45 -12.32 -2.65
N LEU A 81 17.93 -11.90 -3.81
CA LEU A 81 17.58 -12.50 -5.10
C LEU A 81 18.50 -13.68 -5.30
N VAL A 82 17.92 -14.87 -5.19
CA VAL A 82 18.69 -16.12 -5.13
C VAL A 82 19.02 -16.59 -6.54
N GLY A 83 20.30 -16.90 -6.75
CA GLY A 83 20.79 -17.67 -7.89
C GLY A 83 21.47 -18.95 -7.39
N PRO A 84 22.27 -19.61 -8.22
CA PRO A 84 23.01 -20.82 -7.84
C PRO A 84 24.08 -20.60 -6.76
N ALA A 85 24.53 -19.36 -6.50
CA ALA A 85 25.54 -19.12 -5.49
C ALA A 85 24.93 -19.23 -4.08
N SER A 86 25.72 -19.78 -3.14
CA SER A 86 25.26 -19.90 -1.76
C SER A 86 25.13 -18.51 -1.11
N CYS A 87 23.93 -18.23 -0.59
CA CYS A 87 23.63 -17.06 0.24
C CYS A 87 23.53 -17.40 1.73
N ALA A 88 23.78 -18.66 2.13
CA ALA A 88 23.50 -19.15 3.49
C ALA A 88 24.18 -18.31 4.59
N ALA A 89 25.49 -18.08 4.47
CA ALA A 89 26.24 -17.29 5.44
C ALA A 89 25.70 -15.85 5.60
N LEU A 90 25.25 -15.24 4.50
CA LEU A 90 24.66 -13.90 4.51
C LEU A 90 23.31 -13.90 5.23
N VAL A 91 22.42 -14.83 4.87
CA VAL A 91 21.10 -14.97 5.50
C VAL A 91 21.25 -15.26 6.99
N GLU A 92 22.15 -16.16 7.36
CA GLU A 92 22.46 -16.47 8.75
C GLU A 92 22.94 -15.25 9.53
N SER A 93 23.77 -14.40 8.91
CA SER A 93 24.28 -13.19 9.57
C SER A 93 23.16 -12.21 9.91
N TYR A 94 22.21 -11.99 9.00
CA TYR A 94 21.06 -11.11 9.23
C TYR A 94 20.09 -11.71 10.25
N ALA A 95 19.75 -12.99 10.10
CA ALA A 95 18.82 -13.65 11.01
C ALA A 95 19.35 -13.68 12.45
N ARG A 96 20.65 -13.95 12.65
CA ARG A 96 21.30 -13.86 13.98
C ARG A 96 21.32 -12.43 14.53
N ALA A 97 21.33 -11.43 13.65
CA ALA A 97 21.26 -10.02 14.01
C ALA A 97 19.83 -9.51 14.24
N GLY A 98 18.82 -10.38 14.13
CA GLY A 98 17.41 -10.02 14.34
C GLY A 98 16.73 -9.36 13.13
N VAL A 99 17.37 -9.35 11.96
CA VAL A 99 16.84 -8.75 10.73
C VAL A 99 16.06 -9.80 9.95
N SER A 100 14.83 -9.46 9.56
CA SER A 100 14.04 -10.31 8.67
C SER A 100 14.62 -10.33 7.25
N VAL A 101 14.75 -11.53 6.68
CA VAL A 101 15.35 -11.76 5.36
C VAL A 101 14.36 -12.47 4.45
N CYS A 102 14.10 -11.91 3.28
CA CYS A 102 13.30 -12.54 2.24
C CYS A 102 14.21 -13.16 1.18
N LEU A 103 14.04 -14.45 0.92
CA LEU A 103 14.64 -15.14 -0.21
C LEU A 103 13.67 -15.14 -1.38
N VAL A 104 14.03 -14.52 -2.50
CA VAL A 104 13.23 -14.54 -3.72
C VAL A 104 13.81 -15.59 -4.66
N VAL A 105 12.99 -16.58 -4.99
CA VAL A 105 13.33 -17.78 -5.78
C VAL A 105 12.25 -18.05 -6.84
N GLU A 106 12.59 -18.75 -7.92
CA GLU A 106 11.59 -19.16 -8.93
C GLU A 106 10.65 -20.25 -8.38
N GLY A 107 11.24 -21.31 -7.83
CA GLY A 107 10.51 -22.40 -7.18
C GLY A 107 10.78 -22.48 -5.68
N ALA A 108 9.78 -22.94 -4.92
CA ALA A 108 9.94 -23.16 -3.47
C ALA A 108 11.02 -24.23 -3.16
N LEU A 109 11.28 -25.15 -4.09
CA LEU A 109 12.32 -26.17 -3.98
C LEU A 109 13.73 -25.61 -4.23
N ASP A 110 13.83 -24.44 -4.87
CA ASP A 110 15.10 -23.76 -5.14
C ASP A 110 15.55 -22.94 -3.92
N ALA A 111 14.72 -22.86 -2.87
CA ALA A 111 15.08 -22.23 -1.63
C ALA A 111 16.30 -22.94 -1.00
N PRO A 112 17.37 -22.20 -0.66
CA PRO A 112 18.55 -22.77 -0.05
C PRO A 112 18.19 -23.40 1.29
N ARG A 113 18.78 -24.56 1.57
CA ARG A 113 18.69 -25.17 2.91
C ARG A 113 19.60 -24.40 3.85
N LEU A 114 19.01 -23.86 4.91
CA LEU A 114 19.71 -23.11 5.94
C LEU A 114 19.71 -23.93 7.22
N ASP A 115 20.87 -24.03 7.87
CA ASP A 115 21.00 -24.67 9.18
C ASP A 115 20.95 -23.59 10.27
N LEU A 116 19.73 -23.20 10.62
CA LEU A 116 19.45 -22.08 11.52
C LEU A 116 18.79 -22.55 12.82
N PRO A 117 19.11 -21.92 13.96
CA PRO A 117 18.30 -22.04 15.16
C PRO A 117 16.86 -21.59 14.89
N GLU A 118 15.87 -22.21 15.55
CA GLU A 118 14.43 -21.96 15.32
C GLU A 118 14.05 -20.48 15.40
N GLN A 119 14.65 -19.70 16.31
CA GLN A 119 14.38 -18.27 16.43
C GLN A 119 14.83 -17.47 15.21
N ALA A 120 15.98 -17.84 14.63
CA ALA A 120 16.54 -17.18 13.45
C ALA A 120 15.80 -17.64 12.18
N GLU A 121 15.36 -18.90 12.13
CA GLU A 121 14.57 -19.43 11.02
C GLU A 121 13.24 -18.67 10.83
N ARG A 122 12.59 -18.25 11.92
CA ARG A 122 11.36 -17.42 11.87
C ARG A 122 11.55 -16.05 11.22
N LEU A 123 12.78 -15.56 11.12
CA LEU A 123 13.10 -14.30 10.45
C LEU A 123 13.34 -14.48 8.95
N VAL A 124 13.45 -15.72 8.47
CA VAL A 124 13.66 -16.01 7.05
C VAL A 124 12.33 -16.35 6.39
N GLY A 125 11.93 -15.55 5.41
CA GLY A 125 10.82 -15.86 4.53
C GLY A 125 11.29 -16.27 3.14
N VAL A 126 10.47 -17.07 2.46
CA VAL A 126 10.70 -17.46 1.07
C VAL A 126 9.54 -16.95 0.22
N VAL A 127 9.87 -16.15 -0.79
CA VAL A 127 8.96 -15.70 -1.84
C VAL A 127 9.30 -16.48 -3.11
N ALA A 128 8.57 -17.57 -3.32
CA ALA A 128 8.67 -18.40 -4.52
C ALA A 128 7.67 -17.93 -5.59
N CYS A 129 8.17 -17.58 -6.77
CA CYS A 129 7.38 -17.05 -7.88
C CYS A 129 7.83 -17.68 -9.20
N ALA A 130 6.99 -18.56 -9.77
CA ALA A 130 7.27 -19.13 -11.10
C ALA A 130 7.13 -18.08 -12.21
N ASP A 131 6.27 -17.07 -12.00
CA ASP A 131 6.14 -15.89 -12.85
C ASP A 131 6.73 -14.68 -12.12
N ALA A 132 7.67 -13.98 -12.77
CA ALA A 132 8.26 -12.77 -12.21
C ALA A 132 7.23 -11.64 -11.96
N GLY A 133 6.09 -11.67 -12.66
CA GLY A 133 4.96 -10.76 -12.45
C GLY A 133 4.32 -10.87 -11.06
N ASP A 134 4.42 -12.03 -10.40
CA ASP A 134 3.86 -12.25 -9.05
C ASP A 134 4.79 -11.76 -7.93
N VAL A 135 6.06 -11.47 -8.24
CA VAL A 135 7.07 -11.10 -7.25
C VAL A 135 6.67 -9.87 -6.44
N PRO A 136 6.17 -8.76 -7.03
CA PRO A 136 5.79 -7.59 -6.27
C PRO A 136 4.71 -7.87 -5.22
N ASP A 137 3.64 -8.59 -5.59
CA ASP A 137 2.51 -8.86 -4.69
C ASP A 137 2.92 -9.78 -3.53
N ARG A 138 3.72 -10.82 -3.81
CA ARG A 138 4.21 -11.75 -2.78
C ARG A 138 5.26 -11.10 -1.88
N LEU A 139 6.16 -10.30 -2.44
CA LEU A 139 7.13 -9.52 -1.66
C LEU A 139 6.44 -8.47 -0.79
N ALA A 140 5.42 -7.79 -1.29
CA ALA A 140 4.61 -6.83 -0.53
C ALA A 140 3.90 -7.51 0.65
N ALA A 141 3.31 -8.69 0.42
CA ALA A 141 2.68 -9.48 1.47
C ALA A 141 3.68 -9.89 2.57
N TRP A 142 4.88 -10.30 2.20
CA TRP A 142 5.95 -10.59 3.15
C TRP A 142 6.35 -9.33 3.93
N LEU A 143 6.69 -8.24 3.25
CA LEU A 143 7.10 -6.95 3.86
C LEU A 143 6.07 -6.42 4.86
N ALA A 144 4.77 -6.56 4.57
CA ALA A 144 3.68 -6.14 5.45
C ALA A 144 3.68 -6.86 6.81
N SER A 145 4.29 -8.04 6.90
CA SER A 145 4.37 -8.86 8.13
C SER A 145 5.76 -8.88 8.77
N SER A 146 6.80 -8.51 8.03
CA SER A 146 8.21 -8.69 8.44
C SER A 146 8.86 -7.44 9.02
N SER A 147 8.18 -6.28 8.99
CA SER A 147 8.69 -5.04 9.58
C SER A 147 7.61 -4.38 10.44
N ASP A 148 8.03 -3.84 11.58
CA ASP A 148 7.22 -2.96 12.43
C ASP A 148 6.96 -1.59 11.78
N LYS A 149 7.75 -1.21 10.77
CA LYS A 149 7.63 0.03 9.98
C LYS A 149 6.82 -0.15 8.68
N SER A 150 5.85 -1.07 8.68
CA SER A 150 4.98 -1.36 7.53
C SER A 150 4.25 -0.14 6.97
N LEU A 151 3.91 0.85 7.80
CA LEU A 151 3.31 2.12 7.36
C LEU A 151 4.26 2.96 6.51
N ALA A 152 5.52 3.13 6.93
CA ALA A 152 6.53 3.82 6.15
C ALA A 152 6.85 3.09 4.85
N LEU A 153 6.91 1.74 4.89
CA LEU A 153 7.05 0.92 3.69
C LEU A 153 5.91 1.17 2.69
N ALA A 154 4.65 1.09 3.10
CA ALA A 154 3.51 1.37 2.21
C ALA A 154 3.51 2.81 1.67
N ALA A 155 3.82 3.77 2.53
CA ALA A 155 3.81 5.18 2.15
C ALA A 155 4.92 5.52 1.14
N GLY A 156 6.09 4.90 1.29
CA GLY A 156 7.24 5.13 0.41
C GLY A 156 7.30 4.19 -0.79
N LEU A 157 6.72 2.99 -0.73
CA LEU A 157 6.76 1.99 -1.79
C LEU A 157 5.33 1.64 -2.23
N PRO A 158 4.84 2.16 -3.36
CA PRO A 158 3.45 1.99 -3.81
C PRO A 158 2.97 0.53 -3.87
N PHE A 159 3.85 -0.39 -4.30
CA PHE A 159 3.50 -1.82 -4.39
C PHE A 159 3.17 -2.46 -3.03
N CYS A 160 3.62 -1.87 -1.91
CA CYS A 160 3.30 -2.35 -0.56
C CYS A 160 1.92 -1.90 -0.05
N ARG A 161 1.32 -0.86 -0.65
CA ARG A 161 0.09 -0.21 -0.13
C ARG A 161 -1.06 -1.20 0.06
N ALA A 162 -1.35 -2.01 -0.96
CA ALA A 162 -2.46 -2.95 -0.92
C ALA A 162 -2.27 -4.04 0.14
N ALA A 163 -1.07 -4.63 0.22
CA ALA A 163 -0.73 -5.67 1.19
C ALA A 163 -0.78 -5.15 2.64
N VAL A 164 -0.16 -3.99 2.91
CA VAL A 164 -0.17 -3.36 4.23
C VAL A 164 -1.59 -2.93 4.62
N ALA A 165 -2.35 -2.34 3.69
CA ALA A 165 -3.76 -2.01 3.93
C ALA A 165 -4.57 -3.24 4.32
N GLN A 166 -4.43 -4.35 3.59
CA GLN A 166 -5.13 -5.59 3.91
C GLN A 166 -4.72 -6.14 5.29
N ALA A 167 -3.44 -6.07 5.64
CA ALA A 167 -2.96 -6.48 6.96
C ALA A 167 -3.57 -5.62 8.09
N LEU A 168 -3.58 -4.29 7.93
CA LEU A 168 -4.20 -3.36 8.89
C LEU A 168 -5.70 -3.62 9.05
N ILE A 169 -6.41 -3.81 7.94
CA ILE A 169 -7.86 -4.10 7.92
C ILE A 169 -8.14 -5.42 8.64
N SER A 170 -7.42 -6.50 8.32
CA SER A 170 -7.59 -7.81 8.94
C SER A 170 -7.31 -7.79 10.44
N ARG A 171 -6.26 -7.07 10.87
CA ARG A 171 -5.90 -6.89 12.29
C ARG A 171 -7.01 -6.14 13.04
N CYS A 172 -7.45 -5.00 12.52
CA CYS A 172 -8.52 -4.20 13.14
C CYS A 172 -9.86 -4.97 13.18
N ALA A 173 -10.18 -5.72 12.12
CA ALA A 173 -11.39 -6.54 12.09
C ALA A 173 -11.36 -7.63 13.17
N THR A 174 -10.21 -8.27 13.36
CA THR A 174 -10.00 -9.27 14.42
C THR A 174 -10.11 -8.63 15.80
N GLU A 175 -9.47 -7.49 16.03
CA GLU A 175 -9.60 -6.73 17.29
C GLU A 175 -11.06 -6.37 17.60
N ASN A 176 -11.80 -5.90 16.59
CA ASN A 176 -13.21 -5.57 16.76
C ASN A 176 -14.10 -6.80 16.97
N ALA A 177 -13.76 -7.95 16.38
CA ALA A 177 -14.43 -9.21 16.65
C ALA A 177 -14.25 -9.61 18.12
N VAL A 178 -13.00 -9.53 18.62
CA VAL A 178 -12.67 -9.81 20.03
C VAL A 178 -13.42 -8.86 20.95
N VAL A 179 -13.38 -7.54 20.70
CA VAL A 179 -14.14 -6.55 21.48
C VAL A 179 -15.63 -6.89 21.51
N GLY A 180 -16.22 -7.25 20.37
CA GLY A 180 -17.62 -7.67 20.28
C GLY A 180 -17.93 -8.95 21.06
N ALA A 181 -17.00 -9.92 21.08
CA ALA A 181 -17.16 -11.19 21.79
C ALA A 181 -17.00 -11.06 23.31
N VAL A 182 -16.08 -10.23 23.79
CA VAL A 182 -15.65 -10.22 25.21
C VAL A 182 -16.18 -9.04 26.02
N SER A 183 -17.07 -8.21 25.47
CA SER A 183 -17.50 -6.98 26.15
C SER A 183 -18.19 -7.22 27.48
N LEU A 184 -17.42 -7.02 28.56
CA LEU A 184 -17.84 -7.21 29.96
C LEU A 184 -18.75 -6.09 30.46
N ILE A 185 -18.64 -4.89 29.88
CA ILE A 185 -19.46 -3.73 30.23
C ILE A 185 -20.54 -3.56 29.14
N PRO A 186 -21.83 -3.70 29.46
CA PRO A 186 -22.90 -3.49 28.49
C PRO A 186 -22.80 -2.12 27.81
N GLY A 187 -22.69 -2.12 26.48
CA GLY A 187 -22.69 -0.90 25.65
C GLY A 187 -21.33 -0.21 25.46
N SER A 188 -20.23 -0.77 25.96
CA SER A 188 -18.87 -0.23 25.72
C SER A 188 -18.20 -0.72 24.43
N ASP A 189 -18.63 -1.87 23.90
CA ASP A 189 -18.18 -2.49 22.63
C ASP A 189 -18.18 -1.47 21.49
N PHE A 190 -19.34 -0.89 21.21
CA PHE A 190 -19.56 -0.09 20.01
C PHE A 190 -18.68 1.17 19.94
N PRO A 191 -18.51 1.95 21.03
CA PRO A 191 -17.55 3.04 21.03
C PRO A 191 -16.10 2.60 20.79
N ILE A 192 -15.63 1.53 21.44
CA ILE A 192 -14.26 1.02 21.28
C ILE A 192 -14.01 0.61 19.83
N MET A 193 -14.94 -0.16 19.25
CA MET A 193 -14.83 -0.61 17.86
C MET A 193 -14.75 0.56 16.88
N THR A 194 -15.43 1.66 17.19
CA THR A 194 -15.35 2.86 16.37
C THR A 194 -14.09 3.67 16.52
N ALA A 195 -13.50 3.70 17.72
CA ALA A 195 -12.16 4.25 17.88
C ALA A 195 -11.15 3.43 17.04
N ASN A 196 -11.23 2.10 17.07
CA ASN A 196 -10.40 1.22 16.25
C ASN A 196 -10.60 1.46 14.74
N GLN A 197 -11.85 1.60 14.28
CA GLN A 197 -12.14 1.92 12.88
C GLN A 197 -11.66 3.32 12.47
N ALA A 198 -11.74 4.30 13.36
CA ALA A 198 -11.18 5.63 13.12
C ALA A 198 -9.66 5.59 13.02
N LYS A 199 -8.98 4.85 13.91
CA LYS A 199 -7.54 4.62 13.82
C LYS A 199 -7.16 3.93 12.51
N LEU A 200 -7.85 2.86 12.15
CA LEU A 200 -7.65 2.16 10.87
C LEU A 200 -7.76 3.12 9.68
N ALA A 201 -8.73 4.01 9.67
CA ALA A 201 -8.91 4.98 8.60
C ALA A 201 -7.71 5.95 8.47
N LEU A 202 -7.13 6.36 9.59
CA LEU A 202 -5.94 7.22 9.65
C LEU A 202 -4.69 6.45 9.22
N ASP A 203 -4.52 5.20 9.67
CA ASP A 203 -3.42 4.33 9.28
C ASP A 203 -3.47 4.02 7.77
N LEU A 204 -4.65 3.78 7.21
CA LEU A 204 -4.84 3.61 5.76
C LEU A 204 -4.48 4.89 5.00
N ALA A 205 -4.96 6.06 5.44
CA ALA A 205 -4.60 7.32 4.80
C ALA A 205 -3.08 7.54 4.79
N ALA A 206 -2.42 7.25 5.92
CA ALA A 206 -0.97 7.31 6.06
C ALA A 206 -0.26 6.32 5.12
N ALA A 207 -0.70 5.06 5.06
CA ALA A 207 -0.15 4.03 4.17
C ALA A 207 -0.24 4.44 2.68
N TYR A 208 -1.29 5.15 2.28
CA TYR A 208 -1.45 5.71 0.93
C TYR A 208 -0.78 7.09 0.75
N GLY A 209 0.08 7.49 1.69
CA GLY A 209 0.83 8.74 1.60
C GLY A 209 -0.03 10.00 1.67
N ARG A 210 -1.28 9.91 2.15
CA ARG A 210 -2.19 11.07 2.25
C ARG A 210 -1.87 11.88 3.50
N ASP A 211 -2.00 13.20 3.37
CA ASP A 211 -1.91 14.10 4.52
C ASP A 211 -3.23 14.17 5.27
N LEU A 212 -3.15 14.27 6.59
CA LEU A 212 -4.31 14.38 7.47
C LEU A 212 -4.66 15.86 7.70
N ASP A 213 -5.20 16.50 6.67
CA ASP A 213 -5.80 17.83 6.82
C ASP A 213 -7.22 17.73 7.46
N PRO A 214 -7.80 18.84 7.94
CA PRO A 214 -9.14 18.84 8.54
C PRO A 214 -10.25 18.35 7.60
N ALA A 215 -10.12 18.56 6.29
CA ALA A 215 -11.12 18.13 5.31
C ALA A 215 -11.10 16.61 5.15
N ARG A 216 -9.90 16.02 5.05
CA ARG A 216 -9.69 14.57 5.02
C ARG A 216 -10.09 13.93 6.35
N ALA A 217 -9.77 14.56 7.48
CA ALA A 217 -10.24 14.09 8.78
C ALA A 217 -11.78 14.05 8.84
N LEU A 218 -12.46 15.09 8.37
CA LEU A 218 -13.93 15.11 8.29
C LEU A 218 -14.48 14.04 7.35
N GLU A 219 -13.82 13.82 6.21
CA GLU A 219 -14.18 12.76 5.25
C GLU A 219 -14.05 11.37 5.86
N LEU A 220 -12.93 11.08 6.53
CA LEU A 220 -12.71 9.81 7.24
C LEU A 220 -13.72 9.64 8.38
N CYS A 221 -14.03 10.72 9.11
CA CYS A 221 -15.13 10.72 10.08
C CYS A 221 -16.47 10.39 9.42
N GLY A 222 -16.74 10.89 8.21
CA GLY A 222 -17.96 10.58 7.45
C GLY A 222 -18.07 9.11 7.07
N VAL A 223 -16.98 8.49 6.59
CA VAL A 223 -16.94 7.06 6.25
C VAL A 223 -17.11 6.19 7.50
N VAL A 224 -16.44 6.54 8.60
CA VAL A 224 -16.59 5.85 9.90
C VAL A 224 -17.99 6.07 10.50
N ALA A 225 -18.59 7.24 10.28
CA ALA A 225 -19.97 7.54 10.68
C ALA A 225 -21.00 6.78 9.83
N GLY A 226 -20.76 6.55 8.54
CA GLY A 226 -21.55 5.62 7.72
C GLY A 226 -21.58 4.21 8.33
N GLY A 227 -20.48 3.80 8.96
CA GLY A 227 -20.37 2.58 9.77
C GLY A 227 -21.28 2.50 11.01
N LEU A 228 -21.89 3.61 11.46
CA LEU A 228 -22.88 3.62 12.53
C LEU A 228 -24.16 2.84 12.16
N GLY A 229 -24.44 2.68 10.86
CA GLY A 229 -25.52 1.82 10.38
C GLY A 229 -25.36 0.37 10.81
N TRP A 230 -24.14 -0.18 10.78
CA TRP A 230 -23.86 -1.55 11.25
C TRP A 230 -24.14 -1.75 12.74
N ARG A 231 -24.03 -0.69 13.54
CA ARG A 231 -24.36 -0.75 14.98
C ARG A 231 -25.85 -0.80 15.24
N ALA A 232 -26.65 -0.11 14.42
CA ALA A 232 -28.10 -0.23 14.48
C ALA A 232 -28.54 -1.66 14.11
N ILE A 233 -27.92 -2.23 13.06
CA ILE A 233 -28.16 -3.61 12.62
C ILE A 233 -27.74 -4.61 13.71
N ALA A 234 -26.59 -4.41 14.36
CA ALA A 234 -26.15 -5.25 15.48
C ALA A 234 -27.09 -5.23 16.68
N ARG A 235 -27.60 -4.05 17.06
CA ARG A 235 -28.58 -3.94 18.15
C ARG A 235 -29.90 -4.63 17.81
N ALA A 236 -30.38 -4.47 16.58
CA ALA A 236 -31.60 -5.14 16.12
C ALA A 236 -31.43 -6.67 16.10
N ALA A 237 -30.31 -7.17 15.56
CA ALA A 237 -30.04 -8.60 15.46
C ALA A 237 -29.78 -9.26 16.82
N ALA A 238 -29.03 -8.62 17.71
CA ALA A 238 -28.72 -9.15 19.04
C ALA A 238 -29.93 -9.19 19.98
N GLY A 239 -30.92 -8.30 19.77
CA GLY A 239 -32.18 -8.32 20.52
C GLY A 239 -33.15 -9.42 20.07
N ALA A 240 -32.93 -10.02 18.90
CA ALA A 240 -33.85 -10.99 18.30
C ALA A 240 -33.57 -12.45 18.73
N VAL A 241 -32.35 -12.79 19.14
CA VAL A 241 -31.97 -14.18 19.47
C VAL A 241 -31.23 -14.23 20.82
N PRO A 242 -31.88 -14.70 21.89
CA PRO A 242 -31.24 -14.90 23.19
C PRO A 242 -30.08 -15.92 23.09
N GLY A 243 -28.96 -15.63 23.75
CA GLY A 243 -27.82 -16.57 23.87
C GLY A 243 -26.75 -16.51 22.76
N VAL A 244 -26.98 -15.83 21.62
CA VAL A 244 -25.98 -15.70 20.52
C VAL A 244 -25.40 -14.28 20.38
N GLY A 245 -25.74 -13.37 21.28
CA GLY A 245 -25.41 -11.95 21.17
C GLY A 245 -23.92 -11.65 21.03
N ALA A 246 -23.04 -12.39 21.73
CA ALA A 246 -21.59 -12.21 21.64
C ALA A 246 -21.04 -12.61 20.25
N LEU A 247 -21.49 -13.73 19.70
CA LEU A 247 -21.10 -14.19 18.37
C LEU A 247 -21.60 -13.23 17.28
N LEU A 248 -22.84 -12.75 17.38
CA LEU A 248 -23.39 -11.77 16.45
C LEU A 248 -22.61 -10.44 16.50
N LYS A 249 -22.29 -9.94 17.69
CA LYS A 249 -21.48 -8.72 17.85
C LYS A 249 -20.08 -8.90 17.29
N ALA A 250 -19.44 -10.04 17.53
CA ALA A 250 -18.14 -10.36 16.97
C ALA A 250 -18.16 -10.37 15.44
N GLY A 251 -19.15 -11.07 14.85
CA GLY A 251 -19.32 -11.14 13.40
C GLY A 251 -19.58 -9.78 12.75
N ILE A 252 -20.43 -8.95 13.37
CA ILE A 252 -20.73 -7.61 12.86
C ILE A 252 -19.52 -6.68 13.03
N GLY A 253 -18.78 -6.82 14.12
CA GLY A 253 -17.53 -6.10 14.33
C GLY A 253 -16.49 -6.39 13.27
N TYR A 254 -16.28 -7.67 13.00
CA TYR A 254 -15.39 -8.13 11.95
C TYR A 254 -15.85 -7.63 10.58
N GLY A 255 -17.06 -8.02 10.16
CA GLY A 255 -17.60 -7.74 8.83
C GLY A 255 -17.74 -6.24 8.55
N GLY A 256 -18.21 -5.46 9.51
CA GLY A 256 -18.31 -4.00 9.38
C GLY A 256 -16.94 -3.34 9.21
N THR A 257 -15.91 -3.87 9.86
CA THR A 257 -14.52 -3.36 9.73
C THR A 257 -13.90 -3.74 8.39
N ILE A 258 -14.10 -4.98 7.93
CA ILE A 258 -13.69 -5.41 6.58
C ILE A 258 -14.34 -4.53 5.51
N ALA A 259 -15.64 -4.24 5.63
CA ALA A 259 -16.36 -3.42 4.67
C ALA A 259 -15.84 -1.98 4.62
N ILE A 260 -15.72 -1.31 5.78
CA ILE A 260 -15.22 0.06 5.86
C ILE A 260 -13.77 0.15 5.38
N GLY A 261 -12.92 -0.78 5.82
CA GLY A 261 -11.52 -0.85 5.44
C GLY A 261 -11.33 -0.98 3.93
N ASN A 262 -12.04 -1.92 3.30
CA ASN A 262 -11.97 -2.10 1.85
C ASN A 262 -12.57 -0.94 1.06
N ALA A 263 -13.63 -0.30 1.56
CA ALA A 263 -14.18 0.90 0.94
C ALA A 263 -13.15 2.05 0.92
N LEU A 264 -12.44 2.27 2.03
CA LEU A 264 -11.37 3.25 2.11
C LEU A 264 -10.20 2.89 1.21
N ARG A 265 -9.74 1.63 1.24
CA ARG A 265 -8.68 1.12 0.36
C ARG A 265 -9.00 1.39 -1.11
N LEU A 266 -10.16 0.93 -1.58
CA LEU A 266 -10.59 1.11 -2.96
C LEU A 266 -10.67 2.58 -3.35
N ARG A 267 -11.16 3.44 -2.46
CA ARG A 267 -11.21 4.89 -2.71
C ARG A 267 -9.81 5.47 -2.91
N PHE A 268 -8.86 5.15 -2.03
CA PHE A 268 -7.49 5.63 -2.17
C PHE A 268 -6.81 5.09 -3.44
N GLU A 269 -7.05 3.82 -3.77
CA GLU A 269 -6.58 3.22 -5.03
C GLU A 269 -7.18 3.92 -6.25
N LEU A 270 -8.45 4.33 -6.22
CA LEU A 270 -9.09 5.09 -7.29
C LEU A 270 -8.52 6.51 -7.42
N GLU A 271 -8.15 7.15 -6.31
CA GLU A 271 -7.48 8.45 -6.31
C GLU A 271 -6.03 8.36 -6.84
N ASP A 272 -5.35 7.22 -6.67
CA ASP A 272 -4.01 6.95 -7.20
C ASP A 272 -4.01 6.62 -8.70
N ARG A 273 -5.16 6.25 -9.28
CA ARG A 273 -5.23 5.97 -10.72
C ARG A 273 -4.94 7.25 -11.51
N PRO A 274 -4.08 7.18 -12.54
CA PRO A 274 -3.91 8.30 -13.45
C PRO A 274 -5.28 8.68 -14.03
N ALA A 275 -5.59 9.97 -14.04
CA ALA A 275 -6.83 10.44 -14.64
C ALA A 275 -6.93 9.87 -16.06
N PRO A 276 -8.09 9.31 -16.47
CA PRO A 276 -8.26 8.88 -17.85
C PRO A 276 -7.91 10.06 -18.74
N ASP A 277 -7.08 9.82 -19.73
CA ASP A 277 -6.55 10.84 -20.62
C ASP A 277 -7.71 11.68 -21.17
N ARG A 278 -7.91 12.87 -20.59
CA ARG A 278 -8.88 13.85 -21.11
C ARG A 278 -8.31 14.54 -22.36
N ALA A 279 -7.22 14.04 -22.95
CA ALA A 279 -6.72 14.42 -24.26
C ALA A 279 -7.08 13.38 -25.34
N ALA A 280 -8.37 13.07 -25.48
CA ALA A 280 -8.92 12.63 -26.77
C ALA A 280 -10.42 12.96 -26.87
N SER A 281 -10.86 14.14 -26.41
CA SER A 281 -11.97 14.76 -27.14
C SER A 281 -11.38 15.20 -28.48
N PRO A 282 -11.85 14.67 -29.63
CA PRO A 282 -11.43 15.22 -30.90
C PRO A 282 -11.74 16.71 -30.84
N ALA A 283 -10.69 17.53 -30.99
CA ALA A 283 -10.87 18.97 -31.16
C ALA A 283 -11.96 19.17 -32.22
N PRO A 284 -12.93 20.09 -32.02
CA PRO A 284 -13.97 20.31 -33.01
C PRO A 284 -13.27 20.57 -34.33
N GLU A 285 -13.56 19.68 -35.29
CA GLU A 285 -12.98 19.68 -36.63
C GLU A 285 -13.08 21.12 -37.15
N ARG A 286 -11.93 21.79 -37.32
CA ARG A 286 -11.92 23.14 -37.88
C ARG A 286 -12.47 22.99 -39.30
N ARG A 287 -13.74 23.38 -39.49
CA ARG A 287 -14.31 23.55 -40.83
C ARG A 287 -13.31 24.39 -41.64
N PRO A 288 -12.89 23.93 -42.83
CA PRO A 288 -12.05 24.75 -43.68
C PRO A 288 -12.78 26.08 -43.91
N ALA A 289 -12.09 27.18 -43.64
CA ALA A 289 -12.59 28.50 -43.95
C ALA A 289 -12.96 28.53 -45.44
N ALA A 290 -14.20 28.89 -45.74
CA ALA A 290 -14.62 29.15 -47.10
C ALA A 290 -13.63 30.13 -47.73
N GLY A 291 -12.96 29.68 -48.80
CA GLY A 291 -11.90 30.42 -49.45
C GLY A 291 -12.37 31.81 -49.87
N LEU A 292 -11.77 32.84 -49.30
CA LEU A 292 -11.71 34.16 -49.92
C LEU A 292 -10.75 34.03 -51.10
N GLY A 293 -11.29 34.21 -52.31
CA GLY A 293 -10.58 33.99 -53.57
C GLY A 293 -9.28 34.81 -53.69
N ALA A 294 -8.23 34.15 -54.18
CA ALA A 294 -7.02 34.81 -54.63
C ALA A 294 -7.28 35.52 -55.97
N PRO A 295 -6.76 36.74 -56.20
CA PRO A 295 -6.85 37.38 -57.50
C PRO A 295 -5.92 36.70 -58.52
N ALA A 296 -6.40 36.62 -59.77
CA ALA A 296 -5.71 36.01 -60.90
C ALA A 296 -4.36 36.69 -61.21
N PRO A 297 -3.35 35.95 -61.72
CA PRO A 297 -2.06 36.53 -62.08
C PRO A 297 -2.17 37.40 -63.34
N ALA A 298 -1.55 38.58 -63.31
CA ALA A 298 -1.44 39.45 -64.47
C ALA A 298 -0.36 38.90 -65.43
N ASP A 299 -0.75 38.67 -66.67
CA ASP A 299 0.13 38.35 -67.80
C ASP A 299 0.96 39.59 -68.18
N ASP A 300 2.27 39.52 -67.96
CA ASP A 300 3.25 40.42 -68.59
C ASP A 300 4.51 39.62 -68.94
N TYR A 301 4.56 39.08 -70.16
CA TYR A 301 5.79 38.57 -70.78
C TYR A 301 6.17 39.46 -71.97
N VAL A 302 7.28 40.18 -71.83
CA VAL A 302 7.96 40.87 -72.94
C VAL A 302 8.68 39.86 -73.82
N THR A 303 8.30 39.81 -75.10
CA THR A 303 8.93 38.98 -76.14
C THR A 303 10.11 39.74 -76.74
N ILE A 304 11.35 39.26 -76.57
CA ILE A 304 12.50 39.73 -77.37
C ILE A 304 12.61 38.86 -78.61
N GLY A 305 12.48 39.52 -79.77
CA GLY A 305 12.30 38.90 -81.08
C GLY A 305 13.53 38.17 -81.62
N GLY A 306 13.26 37.03 -82.25
CA GLY A 306 14.10 36.43 -83.28
C GLY A 306 13.42 36.57 -84.63
N GLY A 307 13.92 37.47 -85.48
CA GLY A 307 13.54 37.59 -86.89
C GLY A 307 14.65 37.02 -87.78
N ARG A 308 14.28 36.10 -88.68
CA ARG A 308 15.12 35.55 -89.75
C ARG A 308 15.38 36.58 -90.85
N ALA A 309 16.61 36.65 -91.34
CA ALA A 309 17.00 36.49 -92.75
C ALA A 309 18.47 36.09 -92.80
#